data_AF-A0A4Z2FN28-F1
#
_entry.id   AF-A0A4Z2FN28-F1
#
_cell.length_a   1.000
_cell.length_b   1.000
_cell.length_c   1.000
_cell.angle_alpha   90.00
_cell.angle_beta   90.00
_cell.angle_gamma   90.00
#
_symmetry.space_group_name_H-M   'P 1'
#
loop_
_entity.id
_entity.type
_entity.pdbx_description
1 polymer ?
#
loop_
_entity_poly.entity_id
_entity_poly.type
_entity_poly.pdbx_seq_one_letter_code
_entity_poly.pdbx_strand_id
1 'polypeptide(L)'
;MSAAKVKMREKKMRNQPASVQYSASPRHGESSAQKNGGAAPVPGGGGGDAGGSGPFGVHPNSERSKNPYPRGGWVRGHHKDGGGYAKELPNQITAGAFAAARASEVRTMMKAATKTTSSSHVFGALPKHMRRRAMSHNTKRLPCRLRDVADRMADPTKKKKEVPKCRSRKARRRHGDLLLEFNRRQRKNKWLETHIWHAKRFHMEKKWGYCLGVRPTYKCYRASYRAMSSHCLMQDLSYYCCIELQGEEDALLASLSQLTSKEAALSLSGQRQGSVDVYRAGQYPLQPLGPATFLWRPRAQGSTHRQLWIWVHPTIKQDLLPELQAVCRCDEAVLPPAVAPAEVVPALEPEKTPESKPATGTKRKRTFKDAREPSAKMILGDGTRSPTTPVIWKSSSSGIVISDLTMEIVRYRLIGPQSHSVLAATLEAATACDGKDTAQPSFLWWPENCKDESQMNLQRQQADVFHLLKGISSSGELPSGAVLGLTVDDPRLTLPTKRVKASPCVKQARGNI
;
A
#
# COMPACT_ATOMS: atom_id res chain seq x y z
N MET A 1 -52.78 28.32 22.38
CA MET A 1 -51.85 28.43 23.55
C MET A 1 -52.71 28.64 24.80
N SER A 2 -52.55 27.85 25.88
CA SER A 2 -53.32 28.03 27.13
C SER A 2 -53.03 29.41 27.76
N ALA A 3 -54.04 30.04 28.37
CA ALA A 3 -53.96 31.36 29.00
C ALA A 3 -52.83 31.47 30.04
N ALA A 4 -52.50 30.37 30.72
CA ALA A 4 -51.38 30.30 31.64
C ALA A 4 -50.01 30.49 30.93
N LYS A 5 -49.84 29.96 29.71
CA LYS A 5 -48.61 30.14 28.92
C LYS A 5 -48.43 31.59 28.45
N VAL A 6 -49.53 32.31 28.22
CA VAL A 6 -49.52 33.72 27.81
C VAL A 6 -49.08 34.61 28.97
N LYS A 7 -49.71 34.49 30.15
CA LYS A 7 -49.31 35.23 31.35
C LYS A 7 -47.85 34.99 31.76
N MET A 8 -47.38 33.73 31.64
CA MET A 8 -45.99 33.39 31.96
C MET A 8 -44.99 33.97 30.93
N ARG A 9 -45.39 34.07 29.66
CA ARG A 9 -44.61 34.74 28.61
C ARG A 9 -44.53 36.24 28.87
N GLU A 10 -45.64 36.90 29.16
CA GLU A 10 -45.67 38.34 29.48
C GLU A 10 -44.78 38.67 30.68
N LYS A 11 -44.84 37.87 31.75
CA LYS A 11 -43.97 38.04 32.92
C LYS A 11 -42.48 37.92 32.57
N LYS A 12 -42.10 37.06 31.60
CA LYS A 12 -40.72 36.92 31.09
C LYS A 12 -40.30 38.02 30.12
N MET A 13 -41.24 38.65 29.44
CA MET A 13 -40.97 39.76 28.51
C MET A 13 -40.80 41.10 29.24
N ARG A 14 -41.30 41.24 30.47
CA ARG A 14 -41.29 42.49 31.27
C ARG A 14 -39.90 43.05 31.58
N ASN A 15 -38.86 42.21 31.61
CA ASN A 15 -37.49 42.59 31.96
C ASN A 15 -36.50 42.50 30.78
N GLN A 16 -36.99 42.44 29.54
CA GLN A 16 -36.09 42.36 28.38
C GLN A 16 -35.55 43.75 28.00
N PRO A 17 -34.25 43.86 27.65
CA PRO A 17 -33.69 45.13 27.20
C PRO A 17 -34.38 45.58 25.89
N ALA A 18 -34.64 46.88 25.77
CA ALA A 18 -35.29 47.49 24.61
C ALA A 18 -34.52 47.27 23.28
N SER A 19 -33.28 46.78 23.37
CA SER A 19 -32.41 46.43 22.27
C SER A 19 -32.69 45.05 21.66
N VAL A 20 -33.78 44.35 21.99
CA VAL A 20 -34.05 42.98 21.50
C VAL A 20 -35.45 42.87 20.89
N GLN A 21 -35.54 42.66 19.58
CA GLN A 21 -36.80 42.49 18.85
C GLN A 21 -37.09 41.01 18.55
N TYR A 22 -38.31 40.55 18.82
CA TYR A 22 -38.81 39.25 18.36
C TYR A 22 -39.71 39.49 17.16
N SER A 23 -39.35 38.99 15.98
CA SER A 23 -40.24 39.05 14.83
C SER A 23 -41.53 38.30 15.15
N ALA A 24 -42.66 39.02 15.15
CA ALA A 24 -43.97 38.42 15.29
C ALA A 24 -44.29 37.63 14.02
N SER A 25 -44.63 36.35 14.14
CA SER A 25 -45.14 35.57 12.99
C SER A 25 -46.45 36.20 12.48
N PRO A 26 -46.70 36.22 11.15
CA PRO A 26 -47.93 36.77 10.61
C PRO A 26 -49.13 35.92 11.08
N ARG A 27 -50.17 36.58 11.58
CA ARG A 27 -51.47 35.95 11.85
C ARG A 27 -52.13 35.68 10.50
N HIS A 28 -52.20 34.43 10.06
CA HIS A 28 -53.14 34.04 9.01
C HIS A 28 -54.56 34.11 9.57
N GLY A 29 -55.39 34.97 8.98
CA GLY A 29 -56.82 34.94 9.12
C GLY A 29 -57.43 34.89 7.73
N GLU A 30 -57.73 33.69 7.24
CA GLU A 30 -58.84 33.42 6.31
C GLU A 30 -59.45 32.08 6.74
N SER A 31 -60.78 32.04 6.70
CA SER A 31 -61.65 31.15 7.48
C SER A 31 -62.02 29.84 6.80
N SER A 32 -62.40 28.85 7.64
CA SER A 32 -63.13 27.60 7.36
C SER A 32 -62.28 26.47 6.74
N ALA A 33 -62.42 25.17 7.07
CA ALA A 33 -63.50 24.46 7.75
C ALA A 33 -62.97 23.25 8.55
N GLN A 34 -63.83 22.83 9.47
CA GLN A 34 -63.80 21.71 10.40
C GLN A 34 -63.64 20.34 9.69
N LYS A 35 -62.77 19.44 10.17
CA LYS A 35 -63.15 18.14 10.77
C LYS A 35 -61.94 17.24 11.11
N ASN A 36 -62.16 16.51 12.19
CA ASN A 36 -61.29 15.56 12.88
C ASN A 36 -60.93 14.32 12.06
N GLY A 37 -59.82 13.68 12.45
CA GLY A 37 -59.88 12.30 12.91
C GLY A 37 -58.98 11.29 12.16
N GLY A 38 -58.14 10.60 12.93
CA GLY A 38 -57.97 9.15 12.80
C GLY A 38 -56.74 8.61 12.03
N ALA A 39 -55.84 8.00 12.80
CA ALA A 39 -55.12 6.74 12.56
C ALA A 39 -54.26 6.50 11.28
N ALA A 40 -53.15 5.79 11.51
CA ALA A 40 -52.07 5.28 10.63
C ALA A 40 -52.55 4.47 9.39
N PRO A 41 -51.75 4.11 8.33
CA PRO A 41 -50.39 3.53 8.40
C PRO A 41 -49.40 3.79 7.21
N VAL A 42 -48.23 3.12 7.28
CA VAL A 42 -47.09 2.94 6.34
C VAL A 42 -47.45 1.97 5.17
N PRO A 43 -46.67 1.64 4.09
CA PRO A 43 -45.60 2.26 3.23
C PRO A 43 -45.83 2.15 1.68
N GLY A 44 -44.89 2.70 0.88
CA GLY A 44 -44.50 2.22 -0.48
C GLY A 44 -45.32 2.78 -1.65
N GLY A 45 -44.84 2.99 -2.87
CA GLY A 45 -43.57 2.79 -3.57
C GLY A 45 -43.83 2.93 -5.08
N GLY A 46 -42.85 3.39 -5.86
CA GLY A 46 -42.71 3.05 -7.28
C GLY A 46 -43.28 4.01 -8.35
N GLY A 47 -42.40 4.37 -9.30
CA GLY A 47 -42.67 4.70 -10.72
C GLY A 47 -43.31 6.06 -10.99
N GLY A 48 -42.93 6.84 -12.00
CA GLY A 48 -42.08 6.62 -13.17
C GLY A 48 -42.54 7.62 -14.25
N ASP A 49 -41.60 8.05 -15.09
CA ASP A 49 -41.78 8.74 -16.39
C ASP A 49 -42.53 10.09 -16.42
N ALA A 50 -42.33 11.00 -17.36
CA ALA A 50 -41.37 11.31 -18.42
C ALA A 50 -41.76 12.76 -18.83
N GLY A 51 -40.85 13.68 -19.18
CA GLY A 51 -40.33 13.82 -20.54
C GLY A 51 -40.86 15.12 -21.21
N GLY A 52 -39.98 15.82 -21.94
CA GLY A 52 -40.31 16.82 -22.98
C GLY A 52 -40.23 18.30 -22.54
N SER A 53 -39.14 19.04 -22.80
CA SER A 53 -38.72 19.69 -24.08
C SER A 53 -39.41 21.05 -24.33
N GLY A 54 -38.62 22.14 -24.43
CA GLY A 54 -39.04 23.50 -24.84
C GLY A 54 -39.39 23.60 -26.35
N PRO A 55 -39.19 24.74 -27.08
CA PRO A 55 -38.67 26.07 -26.72
C PRO A 55 -39.44 27.28 -27.37
N PHE A 56 -38.92 28.51 -27.22
CA PHE A 56 -39.24 29.79 -27.91
C PHE A 56 -40.59 30.47 -27.54
N GLY A 57 -40.74 31.77 -27.27
CA GLY A 57 -39.86 32.94 -27.29
C GLY A 57 -40.61 34.13 -27.93
N VAL A 58 -41.02 35.16 -27.17
CA VAL A 58 -41.24 36.57 -27.61
C VAL A 58 -41.34 37.47 -26.34
N HIS A 59 -40.49 38.51 -26.28
CA HIS A 59 -40.58 39.65 -25.35
C HIS A 59 -41.50 40.75 -25.94
N PRO A 60 -42.10 41.63 -25.11
CA PRO A 60 -41.46 42.93 -24.90
C PRO A 60 -41.47 43.44 -23.44
N ASN A 61 -40.27 43.86 -23.02
CA ASN A 61 -39.88 45.05 -22.27
C ASN A 61 -40.92 45.80 -21.38
N SER A 62 -40.71 45.80 -20.05
CA SER A 62 -40.26 46.98 -19.29
C SER A 62 -40.16 46.69 -17.77
N GLU A 63 -39.21 47.36 -17.13
CA GLU A 63 -38.99 47.48 -15.66
C GLU A 63 -38.07 46.46 -14.99
N ARG A 64 -36.80 46.88 -14.95
CA ARG A 64 -35.66 46.24 -14.29
C ARG A 64 -35.65 46.60 -12.81
N SER A 65 -36.24 45.76 -11.95
CA SER A 65 -35.97 45.80 -10.51
C SER A 65 -34.70 45.00 -10.18
N LYS A 66 -33.65 45.70 -9.71
CA LYS A 66 -32.38 45.13 -9.26
C LYS A 66 -32.55 44.58 -7.84
N ASN A 67 -32.51 43.26 -7.66
CA ASN A 67 -32.31 42.63 -6.35
C ASN A 67 -30.80 42.48 -6.07
N PRO A 68 -30.24 43.09 -5.00
CA PRO A 68 -28.92 42.76 -4.50
C PRO A 68 -29.01 41.70 -3.39
N TYR A 69 -28.31 40.58 -3.58
CA TYR A 69 -28.00 39.61 -2.53
C TYR A 69 -27.21 40.27 -1.39
N PRO A 70 -27.50 40.00 -0.09
CA PRO A 70 -26.68 40.51 0.99
C PRO A 70 -25.42 39.63 1.16
N ARG A 71 -24.26 40.18 0.78
CA ARG A 71 -22.94 39.66 1.17
C ARG A 71 -22.72 39.92 2.67
N GLY A 72 -22.85 38.89 3.49
CA GLY A 72 -22.43 38.93 4.90
C GLY A 72 -21.04 38.30 5.08
N GLY A 73 -19.98 39.08 4.87
CA GLY A 73 -18.60 38.70 5.18
C GLY A 73 -17.98 39.71 6.13
N TRP A 74 -17.61 39.28 7.34
CA TRP A 74 -16.82 40.10 8.27
C TRP A 74 -15.35 40.08 7.83
N VAL A 75 -14.87 41.17 7.25
CA VAL A 75 -13.45 41.39 6.94
C VAL A 75 -12.86 42.32 7.99
N ARG A 76 -11.86 41.85 8.76
CA ARG A 76 -10.94 42.74 9.48
C ARG A 76 -9.66 42.84 8.65
N GLY A 77 -9.50 43.97 8.00
CA GLY A 77 -8.27 44.39 7.33
C GLY A 77 -8.32 45.90 7.17
N HIS A 78 -7.26 46.59 7.59
CA HIS A 78 -7.15 48.03 7.56
C HIS A 78 -7.11 48.51 6.09
N HIS A 79 -8.19 49.11 5.58
CA HIS A 79 -8.17 49.78 4.29
C HIS A 79 -7.38 51.09 4.43
N LYS A 80 -6.52 51.41 3.47
CA LYS A 80 -5.58 52.54 3.53
C LYS A 80 -6.17 53.86 3.01
N ASP A 81 -7.46 53.86 2.68
CA ASP A 81 -8.16 55.03 2.16
C ASP A 81 -9.25 55.43 3.17
N GLY A 82 -9.15 56.66 3.67
CA GLY A 82 -9.94 57.23 4.77
C GLY A 82 -11.43 57.45 4.47
N GLY A 83 -12.14 56.40 4.07
CA GLY A 83 -13.60 56.36 4.09
C GLY A 83 -14.09 55.99 5.49
N GLY A 84 -14.61 56.96 6.24
CA GLY A 84 -15.19 56.73 7.56
C GLY A 84 -16.26 55.64 7.53
N TYR A 85 -16.15 54.67 8.43
CA TYR A 85 -17.23 53.70 8.62
C TYR A 85 -18.48 54.46 9.07
N ALA A 86 -19.52 54.53 8.26
CA ALA A 86 -20.87 54.78 8.77
C ALA A 86 -21.26 53.57 9.62
N LYS A 87 -20.85 53.61 10.89
CA LYS A 87 -20.90 52.50 11.84
C LYS A 87 -21.89 52.83 12.95
N GLU A 88 -23.13 53.12 12.57
CA GLU A 88 -24.21 52.95 13.53
C GLU A 88 -24.40 51.45 13.72
N LEU A 89 -23.79 50.93 14.78
CA LEU A 89 -24.11 49.60 15.28
C LEU A 89 -25.63 49.54 15.47
N PRO A 90 -26.33 48.52 14.96
CA PRO A 90 -27.77 48.42 15.19
C PRO A 90 -28.04 48.42 16.70
N ASN A 91 -28.77 49.43 17.17
CA ASN A 91 -29.15 49.55 18.59
C ASN A 91 -30.07 48.41 19.05
N GLN A 92 -30.56 47.59 18.10
CA GLN A 92 -31.49 46.51 18.35
C GLN A 92 -31.10 45.24 17.58
N ILE A 93 -31.13 44.08 18.26
CA ILE A 93 -30.87 42.75 17.71
C ILE A 93 -32.19 41.99 17.49
N THR A 94 -32.32 41.32 16.34
CA THR A 94 -33.44 40.39 16.12
C THR A 94 -33.16 39.08 16.87
N ALA A 95 -33.87 38.86 17.96
CA ALA A 95 -33.67 37.75 18.90
C ALA A 95 -33.75 36.38 18.23
N GLY A 96 -34.71 36.19 17.31
CA GLY A 96 -34.94 34.90 16.65
C GLY A 96 -33.78 34.49 15.74
N ALA A 97 -33.33 35.40 14.88
CA ALA A 97 -32.19 35.15 13.98
C ALA A 97 -30.88 34.98 14.77
N PHE A 98 -30.67 35.80 15.80
CA PHE A 98 -29.51 35.71 16.68
C PHE A 98 -29.48 34.37 17.43
N ALA A 99 -30.60 33.97 18.05
CA ALA A 99 -30.70 32.71 18.77
C ALA A 99 -30.52 31.51 17.83
N ALA A 100 -31.07 31.55 16.60
CA ALA A 100 -30.89 30.49 15.62
C ALA A 100 -29.42 30.34 15.17
N ALA A 101 -28.74 31.45 14.89
CA ALA A 101 -27.32 31.47 14.54
C ALA A 101 -26.48 30.90 15.70
N ARG A 102 -26.65 31.42 16.92
CA ARG A 102 -25.93 30.94 18.12
C ARG A 102 -26.24 29.49 18.47
N ALA A 103 -27.49 29.04 18.28
CA ALA A 103 -27.83 27.64 18.49
C ALA A 103 -27.12 26.71 17.50
N SER A 104 -26.89 27.15 16.26
CA SER A 104 -26.10 26.37 15.28
C SER A 104 -24.61 26.34 15.66
N GLU A 105 -24.05 27.46 16.13
CA GLU A 105 -22.67 27.57 16.61
C GLU A 105 -22.42 26.69 17.83
N VAL A 106 -23.28 26.81 18.86
CA VAL A 106 -23.17 26.02 20.10
C VAL A 106 -23.30 24.52 19.81
N ARG A 107 -24.24 24.12 18.93
CA ARG A 107 -24.35 22.72 18.51
C ARG A 107 -23.10 22.23 17.79
N THR A 108 -22.53 23.05 16.92
CA THR A 108 -21.30 22.73 16.19
C THR A 108 -20.11 22.62 17.14
N MET A 109 -19.97 23.55 18.07
CA MET A 109 -18.93 23.57 19.10
C MET A 109 -19.05 22.37 20.05
N MET A 110 -20.25 22.08 20.54
CA MET A 110 -20.48 20.92 21.42
C MET A 110 -20.21 19.60 20.69
N LYS A 111 -20.58 19.48 19.41
CA LYS A 111 -20.25 18.33 18.57
C LYS A 111 -18.75 18.22 18.30
N ALA A 112 -18.04 19.33 18.13
CA ALA A 112 -16.59 19.34 17.92
C ALA A 112 -15.84 18.95 19.20
N ALA A 113 -16.22 19.55 20.35
CA ALA A 113 -15.66 19.25 21.66
C ALA A 113 -15.88 17.78 22.02
N THR A 114 -17.12 17.27 21.97
CA THR A 114 -17.40 15.87 22.31
C THR A 114 -16.67 14.87 21.41
N LYS A 115 -16.41 15.19 20.13
CA LYS A 115 -15.60 14.33 19.25
C LYS A 115 -14.13 14.28 19.68
N THR A 116 -13.55 15.40 20.12
CA THR A 116 -12.15 15.47 20.55
C THR A 116 -11.96 14.94 21.97
N THR A 117 -12.93 15.13 22.85
CA THR A 117 -12.90 14.73 24.27
C THR A 117 -13.73 13.48 24.59
N SER A 118 -14.14 12.69 23.58
CA SER A 118 -15.08 11.55 23.73
C SER A 118 -14.72 10.51 24.81
N SER A 119 -13.50 10.55 25.33
CA SER A 119 -13.21 10.19 26.71
C SER A 119 -12.06 11.08 27.20
N SER A 120 -12.12 11.65 28.41
CA SER A 120 -11.01 12.36 29.08
C SER A 120 -9.74 11.50 29.25
N HIS A 121 -9.81 10.23 28.87
CA HIS A 121 -8.76 9.25 28.91
C HIS A 121 -7.78 9.43 27.73
N VAL A 122 -6.50 9.67 28.04
CA VAL A 122 -5.38 9.83 27.07
C VAL A 122 -5.35 8.73 26.01
N PHE A 123 -5.74 7.52 26.38
CA PHE A 123 -5.72 6.37 25.49
C PHE A 123 -6.87 6.36 24.46
N GLY A 124 -7.94 7.11 24.69
CA GLY A 124 -9.06 7.33 23.78
C GLY A 124 -8.82 8.43 22.75
N ALA A 125 -7.87 9.35 22.99
CA ALA A 125 -7.59 10.45 22.07
C ALA A 125 -6.99 10.01 20.72
N LEU A 126 -6.35 8.84 20.66
CA LEU A 126 -5.73 8.33 19.44
C LEU A 126 -6.77 7.80 18.43
N PRO A 127 -6.57 8.01 17.10
CA PRO A 127 -7.38 7.36 16.07
C PRO A 127 -7.40 5.84 16.22
N LYS A 128 -8.54 5.20 15.94
CA LYS A 128 -8.74 3.74 16.13
C LYS A 128 -7.63 2.89 15.48
N HIS A 129 -7.16 3.26 14.28
CA HIS A 129 -6.11 2.54 13.55
C HIS A 129 -4.70 2.69 14.15
N MET A 130 -4.48 3.70 15.01
CA MET A 130 -3.21 3.92 15.74
C MET A 130 -3.19 3.27 17.13
N ARG A 131 -4.37 2.97 17.71
CA ARG A 131 -4.48 2.41 19.06
C ARG A 131 -3.81 1.05 19.17
N ARG A 132 -3.18 0.79 20.33
CA ARG A 132 -2.52 -0.49 20.65
C ARG A 132 -3.04 -1.00 21.98
N ARG A 133 -3.48 -2.25 22.07
CA ARG A 133 -4.00 -2.85 23.32
C ARG A 133 -3.01 -2.78 24.49
N ALA A 134 -1.71 -2.86 24.21
CA ALA A 134 -0.66 -2.86 25.23
C ALA A 134 -0.23 -1.45 25.71
N MET A 135 -0.94 -0.39 25.31
CA MET A 135 -0.63 1.00 25.69
C MET A 135 -0.73 1.25 27.20
N SER A 136 -1.65 0.57 27.90
CA SER A 136 -1.82 0.66 29.36
C SER A 136 -0.67 0.03 30.14
N HIS A 137 -0.11 -1.08 29.64
CA HIS A 137 1.00 -1.78 30.30
C HIS A 137 2.38 -1.22 29.94
N ASN A 138 2.53 -0.58 28.78
CA ASN A 138 3.79 -0.04 28.29
C ASN A 138 3.55 1.30 27.58
N THR A 139 3.89 2.40 28.26
CA THR A 139 3.70 3.78 27.77
C THR A 139 4.57 4.09 26.55
N LYS A 140 5.65 3.33 26.28
CA LYS A 140 6.44 3.46 25.04
C LYS A 140 5.66 3.13 23.76
N ARG A 141 4.47 2.51 23.87
CA ARG A 141 3.56 2.27 22.73
C ARG A 141 2.75 3.51 22.33
N LEU A 142 2.76 4.56 23.13
CA LEU A 142 2.20 5.87 22.82
C LEU A 142 3.22 6.76 22.11
N PRO A 143 2.77 7.74 21.30
CA PRO A 143 3.61 8.85 20.83
C PRO A 143 4.25 9.58 22.01
N CYS A 144 5.49 10.08 21.84
CA CYS A 144 6.27 10.69 22.94
C CYS A 144 5.49 11.77 23.69
N ARG A 145 4.79 12.67 22.98
CA ARG A 145 3.98 13.76 23.56
C ARG A 145 2.87 13.29 24.52
N LEU A 146 2.37 12.07 24.35
CA LEU A 146 1.30 11.50 25.18
C LEU A 146 1.82 10.61 26.30
N ARG A 147 3.14 10.36 26.37
CA ARG A 147 3.74 9.50 27.41
C ARG A 147 3.69 10.19 28.75
N ASP A 148 4.13 11.44 28.83
CA ASP A 148 4.18 12.20 30.08
C ASP A 148 2.80 12.33 30.72
N VAL A 149 1.75 12.56 29.90
CA VAL A 149 0.37 12.64 30.39
C VAL A 149 -0.11 11.27 30.88
N ALA A 150 0.24 10.19 30.17
CA ALA A 150 -0.13 8.83 30.58
C ALA A 150 0.61 8.39 31.85
N ASP A 151 1.88 8.76 32.00
CA ASP A 151 2.69 8.47 33.19
C ASP A 151 2.19 9.26 34.40
N ARG A 152 1.73 10.52 34.23
CA ARG A 152 1.06 11.30 35.29
C ARG A 152 -0.29 10.73 35.69
N MET A 153 -1.03 10.14 34.75
CA MET A 153 -2.32 9.49 35.03
C MET A 153 -2.16 8.07 35.59
N ALA A 154 -0.98 7.46 35.48
CA ALA A 154 -0.70 6.17 36.08
C ALA A 154 -0.50 6.36 37.59
N ASP A 155 -1.49 5.92 38.39
CA ASP A 155 -1.45 5.97 39.86
C ASP A 155 -0.07 5.55 40.42
N PRO A 156 0.66 6.45 41.11
CA PRO A 156 1.90 6.09 41.78
C PRO A 156 1.66 5.17 42.98
N THR A 157 0.41 5.05 43.45
CA THR A 157 -0.02 4.19 44.57
C THR A 157 -0.18 2.72 44.18
N LYS A 158 -0.25 2.39 42.88
CA LYS A 158 -0.16 1.00 42.39
C LYS A 158 1.31 0.60 42.19
N LYS A 159 2.13 0.78 43.22
CA LYS A 159 3.43 0.10 43.31
C LYS A 159 3.14 -1.40 43.27
N LYS A 160 3.55 -2.03 42.18
CA LYS A 160 3.33 -3.45 41.90
C LYS A 160 3.83 -4.26 43.09
N LYS A 161 2.92 -4.97 43.77
CA LYS A 161 3.26 -6.17 44.54
C LYS A 161 4.22 -6.99 43.67
N GLU A 162 5.44 -7.22 44.14
CA GLU A 162 6.43 -8.00 43.41
C GLU A 162 5.94 -9.45 43.31
N VAL A 163 5.15 -9.74 42.28
CA VAL A 163 4.75 -11.11 41.98
C VAL A 163 6.03 -11.87 41.62
N PRO A 164 6.37 -12.99 42.29
CA PRO A 164 7.55 -13.77 41.96
C PRO A 164 7.47 -14.15 40.48
N LYS A 165 8.51 -13.77 39.73
CA LYS A 165 8.58 -14.00 38.28
C LYS A 165 8.74 -15.50 38.00
N CYS A 166 7.65 -16.27 38.07
CA CYS A 166 7.53 -17.42 37.18
C CYS A 166 7.80 -16.92 35.77
N ARG A 167 8.84 -17.44 35.11
CA ARG A 167 9.23 -17.02 33.77
C ARG A 167 7.99 -16.91 32.89
N SER A 168 7.72 -15.71 32.38
CA SER A 168 6.51 -15.42 31.61
C SER A 168 6.32 -16.49 30.52
N ARG A 169 5.07 -16.81 30.17
CA ARG A 169 4.77 -17.76 29.07
C ARG A 169 5.57 -17.42 27.80
N LYS A 170 5.76 -16.12 27.53
CA LYS A 170 6.59 -15.63 26.42
C LYS A 170 8.06 -16.02 26.57
N ALA A 171 8.65 -15.84 27.75
CA ALA A 171 10.03 -16.25 28.01
C ALA A 171 10.22 -17.77 27.89
N ARG A 172 9.24 -18.57 28.36
CA ARG A 172 9.27 -20.04 28.23
C ARG A 172 9.16 -20.56 26.79
N ARG A 173 8.54 -19.78 25.91
CA ARG A 173 8.31 -20.13 24.49
C ARG A 173 9.33 -19.50 23.53
N ARG A 174 10.33 -18.76 24.04
CA ARG A 174 11.42 -18.26 23.20
C ARG A 174 12.41 -19.39 22.98
N HIS A 175 12.60 -19.77 21.72
CA HIS A 175 13.70 -20.63 21.32
C HIS A 175 15.02 -19.86 21.45
N GLY A 176 16.12 -20.59 21.70
CA GLY A 176 17.45 -20.00 21.82
C GLY A 176 17.88 -19.33 20.52
N ASP A 177 17.77 -20.06 19.41
CA ASP A 177 18.00 -19.54 18.07
C ASP A 177 16.70 -19.50 17.26
N LEU A 178 16.30 -18.29 16.88
CA LEU A 178 15.08 -18.07 16.11
C LEU A 178 15.28 -18.34 14.61
N LEU A 179 16.50 -18.12 14.09
CA LEU A 179 16.82 -18.27 12.67
C LEU A 179 16.83 -19.75 12.28
N LEU A 180 17.47 -20.60 13.08
CA LEU A 180 17.43 -22.06 12.87
C LEU A 180 16.00 -22.61 12.92
N GLU A 181 15.17 -22.08 13.82
CA GLU A 181 13.75 -22.48 13.90
C GLU A 181 12.94 -21.98 12.69
N PHE A 182 13.29 -20.82 12.10
CA PHE A 182 12.71 -20.39 10.83
C PHE A 182 13.13 -21.30 9.68
N ASN A 183 14.42 -21.60 9.55
CA ASN A 183 14.93 -22.52 8.53
C ASN A 183 14.26 -23.91 8.65
N ARG A 184 14.09 -24.42 9.87
CA ARG A 184 13.37 -25.69 10.13
C ARG A 184 11.91 -25.64 9.68
N ARG A 185 11.22 -24.52 9.87
CA ARG A 185 9.81 -24.34 9.48
C ARG A 185 9.63 -24.18 7.98
N GLN A 186 10.59 -23.53 7.30
CA GLN A 186 10.57 -23.32 5.86
C GLN A 186 10.65 -24.62 5.06
N ARG A 187 11.26 -25.67 5.63
CA ARG A 187 11.28 -27.02 5.00
C ARG A 187 9.89 -27.56 4.66
N LYS A 188 8.84 -27.15 5.40
CA LYS A 188 7.47 -27.62 5.17
C LYS A 188 6.68 -26.74 4.21
N ASN A 189 6.92 -25.43 4.19
CA ASN A 189 6.23 -24.49 3.30
C ASN A 189 7.21 -23.38 2.93
N LYS A 190 7.20 -22.98 1.66
CA LYS A 190 8.01 -21.87 1.19
C LYS A 190 7.52 -20.56 1.80
N TRP A 191 8.44 -19.79 2.38
CA TRP A 191 8.17 -18.48 2.95
C TRP A 191 8.73 -17.42 2.02
N LEU A 192 7.90 -16.44 1.66
CA LEU A 192 8.37 -15.23 0.97
C LEU A 192 9.27 -14.41 1.88
N GLU A 193 10.06 -13.50 1.31
CA GLU A 193 10.96 -12.64 2.09
C GLU A 193 10.21 -11.81 3.12
N THR A 194 9.03 -11.31 2.73
CA THR A 194 8.17 -10.50 3.59
C THR A 194 7.28 -11.33 4.53
N HIS A 195 7.44 -12.66 4.57
CA HIS A 195 6.55 -13.57 5.31
C HIS A 195 6.41 -13.17 6.77
N ILE A 196 7.50 -12.80 7.44
CA ILE A 196 7.47 -12.36 8.85
C ILE A 196 6.64 -11.08 9.03
N TRP A 197 6.69 -10.17 8.06
CA TRP A 197 5.92 -8.93 8.11
C TRP A 197 4.42 -9.21 7.94
N HIS A 198 4.07 -10.07 6.99
CA HIS A 198 2.70 -10.50 6.71
C HIS A 198 2.13 -11.35 7.86
N ALA A 199 2.86 -12.33 8.38
CA ALA A 199 2.44 -13.18 9.49
C ALA A 199 2.14 -12.41 10.78
N LYS A 200 2.72 -11.22 10.95
CA LYS A 200 2.43 -10.32 12.09
C LYS A 200 1.14 -9.52 11.92
N ARG A 201 0.58 -9.41 10.72
CA ARG A 201 -0.50 -8.46 10.37
C ARG A 201 -1.69 -9.10 9.65
N PHE A 202 -1.49 -10.25 9.02
CA PHE A 202 -2.44 -10.98 8.21
C PHE A 202 -2.65 -12.39 8.77
N HIS A 203 -3.80 -12.96 8.45
CA HIS A 203 -4.08 -14.38 8.59
C HIS A 203 -3.38 -15.11 7.46
N MET A 204 -2.48 -16.03 7.83
CA MET A 204 -1.66 -16.80 6.89
C MET A 204 -2.35 -18.12 6.55
N GLU A 205 -2.39 -18.47 5.27
CA GLU A 205 -2.88 -19.75 4.75
C GLU A 205 -1.81 -20.42 3.89
N LYS A 206 -1.82 -21.76 3.85
CA LYS A 206 -0.91 -22.55 3.01
C LYS A 206 -1.58 -22.79 1.66
N LYS A 207 -0.98 -22.28 0.57
CA LYS A 207 -1.49 -22.44 -0.81
C LYS A 207 -0.32 -22.64 -1.76
N TRP A 208 -0.45 -23.59 -2.68
CA TRP A 208 0.52 -23.86 -3.77
C TRP A 208 1.96 -24.09 -3.29
N GLY A 209 2.13 -24.68 -2.10
CA GLY A 209 3.45 -24.88 -1.47
C GLY A 209 4.01 -23.66 -0.72
N TYR A 210 3.32 -22.51 -0.76
CA TYR A 210 3.68 -21.27 -0.06
C TYR A 210 2.79 -21.01 1.16
N CYS A 211 3.30 -20.20 2.10
CA CYS A 211 2.50 -19.66 3.21
C CYS A 211 2.25 -18.17 3.01
N LEU A 212 1.04 -17.81 2.55
CA LEU A 212 0.66 -16.49 2.07
C LEU A 212 -0.36 -15.81 2.99
N GLY A 213 -0.31 -14.47 3.06
CA GLY A 213 -1.28 -13.68 3.83
C GLY A 213 -2.55 -13.43 3.03
N VAL A 214 -3.68 -13.97 3.49
CA VAL A 214 -4.96 -13.91 2.75
C VAL A 214 -5.83 -12.76 3.22
N ARG A 215 -6.00 -12.59 4.53
CA ARG A 215 -6.85 -11.54 5.10
C ARG A 215 -6.10 -10.71 6.13
N PRO A 216 -6.19 -9.37 6.11
CA PRO A 216 -5.63 -8.55 7.16
C PRO A 216 -6.38 -8.77 8.48
N THR A 217 -5.67 -8.74 9.59
CA THR A 217 -6.28 -8.84 10.93
C THR A 217 -7.17 -7.64 11.28
N TYR A 218 -6.94 -6.50 10.62
CA TYR A 218 -7.78 -5.31 10.72
C TYR A 218 -8.88 -5.34 9.67
N LYS A 219 -10.11 -5.01 10.07
CA LYS A 219 -11.27 -4.91 9.17
C LYS A 219 -11.09 -3.73 8.21
N CYS A 220 -10.55 -3.97 7.03
CA CYS A 220 -10.24 -2.91 6.07
C CYS A 220 -10.89 -3.08 4.69
N TYR A 221 -11.87 -3.96 4.48
CA TYR A 221 -12.51 -4.17 3.17
C TYR A 221 -12.87 -2.84 2.44
N ARG A 222 -13.70 -1.99 3.06
CA ARG A 222 -14.06 -0.68 2.50
C ARG A 222 -12.88 0.29 2.41
N ALA A 223 -11.90 0.17 3.31
CA ALA A 223 -10.72 1.02 3.30
C ALA A 223 -9.76 0.64 2.17
N SER A 224 -9.62 -0.65 1.86
CA SER A 224 -8.84 -1.17 0.73
C SER A 224 -9.45 -0.75 -0.59
N TYR A 225 -10.79 -0.82 -0.72
CA TYR A 225 -11.48 -0.31 -1.91
C TYR A 225 -11.25 1.21 -2.11
N ARG A 226 -11.45 2.01 -1.05
CA ARG A 226 -11.16 3.45 -1.11
C ARG A 226 -9.68 3.75 -1.37
N ALA A 227 -8.78 2.90 -0.88
CA ALA A 227 -7.36 3.06 -1.14
C ALA A 227 -7.02 2.77 -2.61
N MET A 228 -7.68 1.80 -3.22
CA MET A 228 -7.56 1.49 -4.64
C MET A 228 -8.08 2.62 -5.53
N SER A 229 -9.21 3.24 -5.16
CA SER A 229 -9.82 4.31 -5.97
C SER A 229 -9.12 5.66 -5.82
N SER A 230 -8.66 6.01 -4.61
CA SER A 230 -8.27 7.39 -4.30
C SER A 230 -6.89 7.53 -3.64
N HIS A 231 -6.31 6.43 -3.17
CA HIS A 231 -4.99 6.42 -2.52
C HIS A 231 -4.05 5.43 -3.22
N CYS A 232 -3.29 4.67 -2.44
CA CYS A 232 -2.41 3.62 -2.90
C CYS A 232 -2.61 2.36 -2.05
N LEU A 233 -2.42 1.21 -2.70
CA LEU A 233 -2.41 -0.12 -2.10
C LEU A 233 -1.22 -0.88 -2.66
N MET A 234 -0.48 -1.60 -1.83
CA MET A 234 0.64 -2.45 -2.25
C MET A 234 0.32 -3.91 -1.94
N GLN A 235 0.66 -4.79 -2.88
CA GLN A 235 0.50 -6.24 -2.79
C GLN A 235 1.85 -6.91 -3.04
N ASP A 236 2.12 -7.98 -2.30
CA ASP A 236 3.26 -8.85 -2.53
C ASP A 236 2.84 -10.01 -3.45
N LEU A 237 3.45 -10.06 -4.63
CA LEU A 237 3.23 -11.07 -5.67
C LEU A 237 4.50 -11.88 -5.94
N SER A 238 5.41 -11.96 -4.97
CA SER A 238 6.70 -12.65 -5.14
C SER A 238 6.59 -14.17 -5.25
N TYR A 239 5.39 -14.73 -5.12
CA TYR A 239 5.13 -16.14 -5.40
C TYR A 239 5.02 -16.43 -6.90
N TYR A 240 4.89 -15.42 -7.78
CA TYR A 240 4.97 -15.65 -9.22
C TYR A 240 6.38 -16.16 -9.57
N CYS A 241 6.43 -17.21 -10.37
CA CYS A 241 7.67 -17.83 -10.81
C CYS A 241 8.13 -17.17 -12.12
N CYS A 242 9.41 -16.83 -12.21
CA CYS A 242 10.02 -16.31 -13.43
C CYS A 242 10.79 -17.43 -14.12
N ILE A 243 10.48 -17.68 -15.38
CA ILE A 243 11.25 -18.56 -16.26
C ILE A 243 11.92 -17.67 -17.28
N GLU A 244 13.24 -17.75 -17.35
CA GLU A 244 14.03 -17.05 -18.34
C GLU A 244 14.37 -18.00 -19.50
N LEU A 245 14.13 -17.54 -20.71
CA LEU A 245 14.54 -18.21 -21.95
C LEU A 245 15.59 -17.34 -22.63
N GLN A 246 16.73 -17.91 -22.94
CA GLN A 246 17.80 -17.27 -23.71
C GLN A 246 18.08 -18.09 -24.95
N GLY A 247 18.22 -17.45 -26.11
CA GLY A 247 18.45 -18.18 -27.36
C GLY A 247 18.37 -17.26 -28.57
N GLU A 248 18.53 -17.84 -29.75
CA GLU A 248 18.32 -17.13 -31.01
C GLU A 248 16.83 -16.75 -31.16
N GLU A 249 16.57 -15.54 -31.67
CA GLU A 249 15.21 -15.00 -31.80
C GLU A 249 14.29 -15.92 -32.63
N ASP A 250 14.74 -16.39 -33.79
CA ASP A 250 13.92 -17.22 -34.67
C ASP A 250 13.60 -18.60 -34.05
N ALA A 251 14.58 -19.20 -33.37
CA ALA A 251 14.39 -20.46 -32.65
C ALA A 251 13.40 -20.33 -31.47
N LEU A 252 13.49 -19.21 -30.73
CA LEU A 252 12.56 -18.90 -29.64
C LEU A 252 11.13 -18.69 -30.18
N LEU A 253 10.97 -17.94 -31.27
CA LEU A 253 9.66 -17.69 -31.87
C LEU A 253 9.04 -18.97 -32.44
N ALA A 254 9.83 -19.81 -33.12
CA ALA A 254 9.36 -21.10 -33.62
C ALA A 254 8.85 -22.00 -32.49
N SER A 255 9.57 -22.04 -31.38
CA SER A 255 9.19 -22.80 -30.17
C SER A 255 7.92 -22.23 -29.52
N LEU A 256 7.86 -20.93 -29.28
CA LEU A 256 6.73 -20.27 -28.61
C LEU A 256 5.45 -20.25 -29.45
N SER A 257 5.57 -20.27 -30.79
CA SER A 257 4.42 -20.33 -31.70
C SER A 257 3.58 -21.61 -31.54
N GLN A 258 4.18 -22.68 -31.01
CA GLN A 258 3.48 -23.94 -30.73
C GLN A 258 2.65 -23.86 -29.44
N LEU A 259 3.03 -22.98 -28.52
CA LEU A 259 2.42 -22.83 -27.19
C LEU A 259 1.44 -21.65 -27.12
N THR A 260 1.37 -20.82 -28.15
CA THR A 260 0.59 -19.58 -28.17
C THR A 260 -0.32 -19.49 -29.41
N SER A 261 -1.39 -18.71 -29.30
CA SER A 261 -2.27 -18.42 -30.44
C SER A 261 -1.57 -17.54 -31.48
N LYS A 262 -1.77 -17.79 -32.77
CA LYS A 262 -1.22 -16.96 -33.88
C LYS A 262 -1.67 -15.49 -33.82
N GLU A 263 -2.80 -15.20 -33.18
CA GLU A 263 -3.36 -13.85 -33.03
C GLU A 263 -2.77 -13.04 -31.86
N ALA A 264 -2.02 -13.70 -30.97
CA ALA A 264 -1.34 -12.98 -29.90
C ALA A 264 -0.15 -12.24 -30.53
N ALA A 265 -0.35 -10.95 -30.84
CA ALA A 265 0.74 -10.06 -31.22
C ALA A 265 1.74 -9.97 -30.07
N LEU A 266 2.71 -10.88 -30.07
CA LEU A 266 3.85 -10.85 -29.16
C LEU A 266 4.53 -9.50 -29.37
N SER A 267 4.49 -8.63 -28.38
CA SER A 267 5.16 -7.32 -28.45
C SER A 267 6.67 -7.55 -28.40
N LEU A 268 7.27 -7.82 -29.56
CA LEU A 268 8.69 -8.10 -29.74
C LEU A 268 9.57 -6.86 -29.60
N SER A 269 9.04 -5.67 -29.31
CA SER A 269 9.86 -4.47 -29.15
C SER A 269 10.60 -4.42 -27.81
N GLY A 270 10.14 -5.18 -26.80
CA GLY A 270 10.66 -5.12 -25.42
C GLY A 270 10.29 -3.84 -24.66
N GLN A 271 9.48 -2.95 -25.25
CA GLN A 271 9.03 -1.71 -24.61
C GLN A 271 7.87 -1.91 -23.65
N ARG A 272 7.12 -3.00 -23.81
CA ARG A 272 5.91 -3.31 -23.06
C ARG A 272 5.89 -4.76 -22.60
N GLN A 273 5.35 -4.99 -21.41
CA GLN A 273 4.95 -6.30 -20.92
C GLN A 273 3.68 -6.75 -21.66
N GLY A 274 3.69 -7.99 -22.13
CA GLY A 274 2.53 -8.65 -22.72
C GLY A 274 1.87 -9.65 -21.77
N SER A 275 0.61 -9.99 -22.06
CA SER A 275 -0.14 -11.07 -21.41
C SER A 275 -0.65 -12.01 -22.50
N VAL A 276 -0.47 -13.31 -22.31
CA VAL A 276 -0.88 -14.34 -23.27
C VAL A 276 -1.36 -15.57 -22.51
N ASP A 277 -2.36 -16.25 -23.04
CA ASP A 277 -2.75 -17.57 -22.54
C ASP A 277 -1.89 -18.63 -23.22
N VAL A 278 -1.29 -19.50 -22.40
CA VAL A 278 -0.39 -20.55 -22.86
C VAL A 278 -1.17 -21.86 -22.98
N TYR A 279 -0.90 -22.60 -24.04
CA TYR A 279 -1.50 -23.89 -24.37
C TYR A 279 -0.44 -24.98 -24.39
N ARG A 280 -0.87 -26.24 -24.35
CA ARG A 280 0.04 -27.35 -24.66
C ARG A 280 0.51 -27.28 -26.11
N ALA A 281 1.70 -27.80 -26.36
CA ALA A 281 2.36 -27.72 -27.67
C ALA A 281 1.46 -28.25 -28.79
N GLY A 282 1.12 -27.38 -29.75
CA GLY A 282 0.33 -27.72 -30.94
C GLY A 282 -1.15 -28.02 -30.68
N GLN A 283 -1.66 -27.82 -29.46
CA GLN A 283 -3.05 -28.16 -29.09
C GLN A 283 -3.97 -26.95 -28.93
N TYR A 284 -3.63 -25.84 -29.56
CA TYR A 284 -4.52 -24.67 -29.61
C TYR A 284 -5.78 -25.00 -30.44
N PRO A 285 -7.01 -24.68 -29.96
CA PRO A 285 -7.39 -23.98 -28.72
C PRO A 285 -7.86 -24.88 -27.55
N LEU A 286 -7.70 -26.20 -27.64
CA LEU A 286 -8.43 -27.16 -26.78
C LEU A 286 -7.81 -27.37 -25.38
N GLN A 287 -6.48 -27.24 -25.24
CA GLN A 287 -5.79 -27.49 -23.96
C GLN A 287 -5.02 -26.26 -23.44
N PRO A 288 -5.71 -25.29 -22.79
CA PRO A 288 -5.06 -24.16 -22.14
C PRO A 288 -4.41 -24.57 -20.81
N LEU A 289 -3.16 -24.17 -20.60
CA LEU A 289 -2.46 -24.26 -19.31
C LEU A 289 -2.84 -23.08 -18.41
N GLY A 290 -2.95 -21.88 -18.99
CA GLY A 290 -3.41 -20.67 -18.30
C GLY A 290 -2.64 -19.40 -18.68
N PRO A 291 -2.93 -18.27 -18.00
CA PRO A 291 -2.36 -16.98 -18.35
C PRO A 291 -0.90 -16.85 -17.89
N ALA A 292 -0.06 -16.36 -18.79
CA ALA A 292 1.31 -15.96 -18.54
C ALA A 292 1.53 -14.50 -18.95
N THR A 293 2.36 -13.79 -18.18
CA THR A 293 2.82 -12.45 -18.60
C THR A 293 4.26 -12.55 -19.04
N PHE A 294 4.59 -12.01 -20.21
CA PHE A 294 5.93 -12.10 -20.78
C PHE A 294 6.57 -10.73 -20.96
N LEU A 295 7.90 -10.69 -20.93
CA LEU A 295 8.69 -9.49 -21.14
C LEU A 295 9.94 -9.84 -21.96
N TRP A 296 10.05 -9.24 -23.14
CA TRP A 296 11.25 -9.34 -23.98
C TRP A 296 12.28 -8.31 -23.55
N ARG A 297 13.56 -8.71 -23.46
CA ARG A 297 14.65 -7.75 -23.41
C ARG A 297 14.74 -7.02 -24.76
N PRO A 298 14.90 -5.68 -24.78
CA PRO A 298 15.18 -4.94 -26.01
C PRO A 298 16.43 -5.49 -26.72
N ARG A 299 16.44 -5.42 -28.04
CA ARG A 299 17.54 -5.96 -28.86
C ARG A 299 18.82 -5.16 -28.60
N ALA A 300 19.88 -5.85 -28.19
CA ALA A 300 21.22 -5.28 -28.16
C ALA A 300 21.77 -5.19 -29.59
N GLN A 301 22.44 -4.09 -29.93
CA GLN A 301 22.99 -3.89 -31.27
C GLN A 301 23.96 -5.04 -31.62
N GLY A 302 23.70 -5.74 -32.72
CA GLY A 302 24.56 -6.80 -33.25
C GLY A 302 24.36 -8.22 -32.68
N SER A 303 23.48 -8.43 -31.69
CA SER A 303 23.19 -9.78 -31.17
C SER A 303 21.92 -10.38 -31.78
N THR A 304 21.99 -11.65 -32.18
CA THR A 304 20.84 -12.51 -32.50
C THR A 304 20.29 -13.21 -31.25
N HIS A 305 21.08 -13.26 -30.18
CA HIS A 305 20.65 -13.80 -28.90
C HIS A 305 19.74 -12.82 -28.17
N ARG A 306 18.61 -13.34 -27.71
CA ARG A 306 17.57 -12.59 -27.02
C ARG A 306 17.18 -13.28 -25.72
N GLN A 307 16.74 -12.46 -24.77
CA GLN A 307 16.26 -12.90 -23.47
C GLN A 307 14.77 -12.61 -23.34
N LEU A 308 14.02 -13.61 -22.87
CA LEU A 308 12.60 -13.54 -22.60
C LEU A 308 12.32 -13.98 -21.17
N TRP A 309 11.58 -13.17 -20.42
CA TRP A 309 11.07 -13.55 -19.11
C TRP A 309 9.60 -13.89 -19.19
N ILE A 310 9.24 -15.04 -18.64
CA ILE A 310 7.86 -15.53 -18.55
C ILE A 310 7.50 -15.61 -17.06
N TRP A 311 6.48 -14.87 -16.68
CA TRP A 311 5.93 -14.88 -15.33
C TRP A 311 4.66 -15.71 -15.29
N VAL A 312 4.67 -16.73 -14.45
CA VAL A 312 3.54 -17.66 -14.29
C VAL A 312 3.22 -17.92 -12.82
N HIS A 313 1.98 -18.36 -12.60
CA HIS A 313 1.54 -18.83 -11.30
C HIS A 313 2.26 -20.16 -10.95
N PRO A 314 2.57 -20.46 -9.67
CA PRO A 314 3.26 -21.69 -9.26
C PRO A 314 2.62 -22.99 -9.73
N THR A 315 1.30 -23.05 -9.85
CA THR A 315 0.60 -24.25 -10.36
C THR A 315 0.88 -24.42 -11.85
N ILE A 316 0.73 -23.36 -12.64
CA ILE A 316 0.98 -23.36 -14.09
C ILE A 316 2.44 -23.69 -14.36
N LYS A 317 3.37 -23.22 -13.53
CA LYS A 317 4.80 -23.53 -13.65
C LYS A 317 5.08 -25.04 -13.61
N GLN A 318 4.34 -25.81 -12.82
CA GLN A 318 4.54 -27.27 -12.72
C GLN A 318 4.25 -27.97 -14.06
N ASP A 319 3.27 -27.46 -14.80
CA ASP A 319 2.87 -28.01 -16.09
C ASP A 319 3.66 -27.38 -17.26
N LEU A 320 3.96 -26.08 -17.17
CA LEU A 320 4.63 -25.34 -18.23
C LEU A 320 6.12 -25.68 -18.37
N LEU A 321 6.82 -25.94 -17.27
CA LEU A 321 8.26 -26.20 -17.32
C LEU A 321 8.59 -27.49 -18.12
N PRO A 322 7.91 -28.63 -17.92
CA PRO A 322 8.07 -29.81 -18.77
C PRO A 322 7.70 -29.57 -20.24
N GLU A 323 6.62 -28.83 -20.49
CA GLU A 323 6.20 -28.50 -21.87
C GLU A 323 7.25 -27.63 -22.59
N LEU A 324 7.84 -26.64 -21.89
CA LEU A 324 8.94 -25.84 -22.43
C LEU A 324 10.20 -26.68 -22.69
N GLN A 325 10.53 -27.61 -21.79
CA GLN A 325 11.65 -28.53 -21.99
C GLN A 325 11.45 -29.40 -23.25
N ALA A 326 10.24 -29.94 -23.42
CA ALA A 326 9.89 -30.77 -24.57
C ALA A 326 9.93 -29.98 -25.89
N VAL A 327 9.36 -28.77 -25.92
CA VAL A 327 9.33 -27.93 -27.12
C VAL A 327 10.72 -27.42 -27.50
N CYS A 328 11.50 -26.94 -26.52
CA CYS A 328 12.83 -26.39 -26.77
C CYS A 328 13.92 -27.47 -26.92
N ARG A 329 13.58 -28.75 -26.68
CA ARG A 329 14.51 -29.90 -26.66
C ARG A 329 15.68 -29.66 -25.69
N CYS A 330 15.37 -29.21 -24.48
CA CYS A 330 16.35 -28.86 -23.46
C CYS A 330 16.48 -29.99 -22.42
N ASP A 331 17.29 -31.00 -22.74
CA ASP A 331 17.47 -32.19 -21.89
C ASP A 331 18.72 -32.12 -21.01
N GLU A 332 19.70 -31.28 -21.35
CA GLU A 332 20.95 -31.16 -20.60
C GLU A 332 20.75 -30.26 -19.37
N ALA A 333 20.53 -30.90 -18.23
CA ALA A 333 20.43 -30.25 -16.93
C ALA A 333 21.81 -29.80 -16.43
N VAL A 334 22.07 -28.49 -16.43
CA VAL A 334 23.27 -27.92 -15.82
C VAL A 334 23.02 -27.79 -14.32
N LEU A 335 23.72 -28.61 -13.54
CA LEU A 335 23.71 -28.47 -12.09
C LEU A 335 24.35 -27.13 -11.71
N PRO A 336 23.74 -26.35 -10.78
CA PRO A 336 24.40 -25.16 -10.25
C PRO A 336 25.77 -25.53 -9.70
N PRO A 337 26.81 -24.69 -9.84
CA PRO A 337 28.08 -24.95 -9.19
C PRO A 337 27.82 -25.14 -7.69
N ALA A 338 28.14 -26.33 -7.18
CA ALA A 338 28.02 -26.61 -5.76
C ALA A 338 28.86 -25.58 -5.01
N VAL A 339 28.22 -24.70 -4.24
CA VAL A 339 28.93 -23.91 -3.24
C VAL A 339 29.48 -24.93 -2.26
N ALA A 340 30.77 -25.25 -2.39
CA ALA A 340 31.47 -26.09 -1.46
C ALA A 340 31.22 -25.54 -0.05
N PRO A 341 30.73 -26.35 0.91
CA PRO A 341 30.94 -26.02 2.30
C PRO A 341 32.46 -25.89 2.47
N ALA A 342 32.92 -24.78 3.04
CA ALA A 342 34.32 -24.57 3.38
C ALA A 342 34.93 -25.87 3.93
N GLU A 343 36.09 -26.25 3.38
CA GLU A 343 36.84 -27.46 3.69
C GLU A 343 36.76 -27.79 5.18
N VAL A 344 36.02 -28.85 5.51
CA VAL A 344 36.24 -29.58 6.74
C VAL A 344 37.34 -30.57 6.42
N VAL A 345 38.55 -30.24 6.87
CA VAL A 345 39.69 -31.16 6.95
C VAL A 345 39.21 -32.51 7.51
N PRO A 346 39.50 -33.65 6.85
CA PRO A 346 39.05 -34.94 7.34
C PRO A 346 39.82 -35.29 8.62
N ALA A 347 39.13 -35.27 9.75
CA ALA A 347 39.61 -35.93 10.96
C ALA A 347 39.50 -37.44 10.77
N LEU A 348 40.61 -38.13 11.01
CA LEU A 348 40.79 -39.57 10.92
C LEU A 348 39.73 -40.38 11.68
N GLU A 349 39.37 -41.51 11.07
CA GLU A 349 38.82 -42.79 11.58
C GLU A 349 38.32 -42.84 13.05
N PRO A 350 37.07 -43.31 13.31
CA PRO A 350 36.63 -43.65 14.66
C PRO A 350 36.95 -45.12 15.00
N GLU A 351 37.79 -45.33 16.02
CA GLU A 351 37.83 -46.61 16.73
C GLU A 351 36.54 -46.86 17.54
N LYS A 352 36.30 -48.16 17.78
CA LYS A 352 35.06 -48.83 18.14
C LYS A 352 34.59 -48.66 19.61
N THR A 353 33.29 -48.33 19.79
CA THR A 353 32.30 -48.77 20.85
C THR A 353 32.59 -48.55 22.35
N PRO A 354 31.58 -48.62 23.28
CA PRO A 354 30.15 -48.92 23.10
C PRO A 354 29.13 -47.94 23.74
N GLU A 355 27.92 -48.11 23.23
CA GLU A 355 26.56 -47.77 23.71
C GLU A 355 26.35 -47.19 25.12
N SER A 356 25.63 -46.06 25.17
CA SER A 356 24.70 -45.76 26.26
C SER A 356 23.40 -45.14 25.71
N LYS A 357 22.27 -45.65 26.19
CA LYS A 357 20.89 -45.32 25.77
C LYS A 357 20.56 -43.83 26.03
N PRO A 358 19.65 -43.20 25.25
CA PRO A 358 19.38 -41.78 25.38
C PRO A 358 18.47 -41.50 26.59
N ALA A 359 18.99 -40.75 27.57
CA ALA A 359 18.18 -40.17 28.63
C ALA A 359 17.36 -38.99 28.09
N THR A 360 16.04 -39.12 28.18
CA THR A 360 15.04 -38.10 27.90
C THR A 360 15.22 -36.86 28.77
N GLY A 361 15.13 -35.69 28.14
CA GLY A 361 14.65 -34.47 28.79
C GLY A 361 15.70 -33.62 29.52
N THR A 362 16.46 -32.81 28.79
CA THR A 362 17.02 -31.58 29.37
C THR A 362 16.97 -30.45 28.36
N LYS A 363 16.19 -29.42 28.68
CA LYS A 363 16.13 -28.16 27.92
C LYS A 363 17.50 -27.49 28.02
N ARG A 364 18.36 -27.71 27.04
CA ARG A 364 19.67 -27.06 26.93
C ARG A 364 19.48 -25.55 26.78
N LYS A 365 19.76 -24.83 27.85
CA LYS A 365 20.01 -23.39 27.87
C LYS A 365 21.46 -23.21 27.44
N ARG A 366 21.70 -22.78 26.20
CA ARG A 366 23.05 -22.45 25.71
C ARG A 366 23.60 -21.28 26.56
N THR A 367 24.71 -21.50 27.23
CA THR A 367 25.50 -20.46 27.91
C THR A 367 26.24 -19.63 26.86
N PHE A 368 26.37 -18.33 27.12
CA PHE A 368 26.75 -17.27 26.18
C PHE A 368 28.23 -17.28 25.75
N LYS A 369 28.92 -18.44 25.78
CA LYS A 369 30.38 -18.53 25.65
C LYS A 369 30.89 -19.42 24.51
N ASP A 370 30.03 -19.88 23.61
CA ASP A 370 30.49 -20.58 22.40
C ASP A 370 30.48 -19.63 21.20
N ALA A 371 31.71 -19.27 20.80
CA ALA A 371 32.24 -18.72 19.57
C ALA A 371 31.26 -18.31 18.44
N ARG A 372 31.42 -17.05 17.99
CA ARG A 372 31.82 -16.59 16.63
C ARG A 372 31.55 -17.46 15.38
N GLU A 373 30.56 -18.33 15.36
CA GLU A 373 30.04 -18.89 14.11
C GLU A 373 29.26 -17.78 13.37
N PRO A 374 29.46 -17.58 12.05
CA PRO A 374 28.64 -16.65 11.29
C PRO A 374 27.18 -17.09 11.44
N SER A 375 26.35 -16.20 11.98
CA SER A 375 24.94 -16.49 12.24
C SER A 375 24.30 -17.04 10.97
N ALA A 376 23.73 -18.24 11.05
CA ALA A 376 23.08 -18.88 9.91
C ALA A 376 22.08 -17.89 9.26
N LYS A 377 22.32 -17.54 7.99
CA LYS A 377 21.41 -16.67 7.24
C LYS A 377 20.07 -17.39 7.09
N MET A 378 18.97 -16.62 7.07
CA MET A 378 17.67 -17.18 6.77
C MET A 378 17.71 -17.69 5.33
N ILE A 379 17.44 -18.97 5.14
CA ILE A 379 17.49 -19.58 3.82
C ILE A 379 16.27 -19.08 3.04
N LEU A 380 16.53 -18.31 1.99
CA LEU A 380 15.55 -17.76 1.07
C LEU A 380 15.90 -18.23 -0.34
N GLY A 381 14.94 -18.16 -1.27
CA GLY A 381 15.22 -18.47 -2.67
C GLY A 381 15.66 -19.92 -2.89
N ASP A 382 16.67 -20.08 -3.74
CA ASP A 382 17.23 -21.36 -4.16
C ASP A 382 17.83 -22.21 -3.03
N GLY A 383 18.14 -21.60 -1.88
CA GLY A 383 18.52 -22.38 -0.71
C GLY A 383 17.39 -23.25 -0.12
N THR A 384 16.12 -22.99 -0.49
CA THR A 384 15.00 -23.90 -0.14
C THR A 384 14.84 -25.09 -1.09
N ARG A 385 15.53 -25.11 -2.22
CA ARG A 385 15.53 -26.24 -3.15
C ARG A 385 16.52 -27.31 -2.69
N SER A 386 16.34 -28.56 -3.13
CA SER A 386 17.41 -29.53 -2.98
C SER A 386 18.57 -29.12 -3.91
N PRO A 387 19.84 -29.26 -3.48
CA PRO A 387 20.99 -28.95 -4.34
C PRO A 387 21.05 -29.83 -5.60
N THR A 388 20.25 -30.90 -5.65
CA THR A 388 20.11 -31.82 -6.78
C THR A 388 19.05 -31.40 -7.81
N THR A 389 18.25 -30.38 -7.56
CA THR A 389 17.25 -29.92 -8.54
C THR A 389 17.93 -29.03 -9.57
N PRO A 390 17.97 -29.42 -10.86
CA PRO A 390 18.56 -28.56 -11.89
C PRO A 390 17.73 -27.29 -12.05
N VAL A 391 18.44 -26.18 -12.23
CA VAL A 391 17.85 -24.83 -12.36
C VAL A 391 17.97 -24.31 -13.79
N ILE A 392 18.97 -24.83 -14.53
CA ILE A 392 19.28 -24.41 -15.89
C ILE A 392 19.26 -25.65 -16.79
N TRP A 393 18.57 -25.57 -17.91
CA TRP A 393 18.57 -26.59 -18.96
C TRP A 393 19.07 -25.97 -20.25
N LYS A 394 19.95 -26.65 -20.96
CA LYS A 394 20.47 -26.22 -22.25
C LYS A 394 20.04 -27.18 -23.34
N SER A 395 19.76 -26.66 -24.53
CA SER A 395 19.62 -27.47 -25.73
C SER A 395 20.87 -27.37 -26.58
N SER A 396 21.47 -28.51 -26.91
CA SER A 396 22.57 -28.58 -27.89
C SER A 396 22.07 -28.33 -29.32
N SER A 397 20.78 -28.55 -29.60
CA SER A 397 20.20 -28.49 -30.95
C SER A 397 19.65 -27.12 -31.34
N SER A 398 18.99 -26.43 -30.41
CA SER A 398 18.36 -25.12 -30.65
C SER A 398 19.16 -23.96 -30.06
N GLY A 399 20.20 -24.25 -29.26
CA GLY A 399 20.95 -23.23 -28.52
C GLY A 399 20.13 -22.51 -27.44
N ILE A 400 18.92 -23.00 -27.14
CA ILE A 400 18.03 -22.39 -26.14
C ILE A 400 18.45 -22.83 -24.74
N VAL A 401 18.55 -21.86 -23.84
CA VAL A 401 18.80 -22.04 -22.41
C VAL A 401 17.55 -21.64 -21.64
N ILE A 402 17.05 -22.56 -20.81
CA ILE A 402 15.92 -22.35 -19.90
C ILE A 402 16.49 -22.21 -18.49
N SER A 403 16.18 -21.10 -17.81
CA SER A 403 16.60 -20.84 -16.43
C SER A 403 15.38 -20.62 -15.54
N ASP A 404 15.24 -21.41 -14.47
CA ASP A 404 14.15 -21.28 -13.50
C ASP A 404 14.52 -20.36 -12.33
N LEU A 405 14.20 -19.09 -12.46
CA LEU A 405 14.48 -18.03 -11.47
C LEU A 405 13.41 -17.92 -10.37
N THR A 406 12.75 -19.04 -10.01
CA THR A 406 11.76 -19.04 -8.93
C THR A 406 12.38 -18.57 -7.61
N MET A 407 11.79 -17.53 -7.01
CA MET A 407 12.19 -16.92 -5.72
C MET A 407 13.54 -16.16 -5.73
N GLU A 408 14.15 -15.95 -6.89
CA GLU A 408 15.30 -15.04 -7.06
C GLU A 408 14.84 -13.58 -7.20
N ILE A 409 13.69 -13.36 -7.85
CA ILE A 409 13.14 -12.04 -8.12
C ILE A 409 11.86 -11.81 -7.33
N VAL A 410 11.78 -10.66 -6.68
CA VAL A 410 10.64 -10.21 -5.87
C VAL A 410 9.76 -9.29 -6.70
N ARG A 411 8.45 -9.47 -6.64
CA ARG A 411 7.49 -8.67 -7.41
C ARG A 411 6.46 -8.03 -6.49
N TYR A 412 6.45 -6.71 -6.46
CA TYR A 412 5.41 -5.93 -5.77
C TYR A 412 4.48 -5.28 -6.79
N ARG A 413 3.17 -5.32 -6.51
CA ARG A 413 2.16 -4.62 -7.29
C ARG A 413 1.62 -3.45 -6.47
N LEU A 414 1.82 -2.24 -6.97
CA LEU A 414 1.20 -1.05 -6.40
C LEU A 414 0.00 -0.64 -7.25
N ILE A 415 -1.13 -0.36 -6.60
CA ILE A 415 -2.43 -0.08 -7.22
C ILE A 415 -2.97 1.23 -6.67
N GLY A 416 -3.58 2.04 -7.54
CA GLY A 416 -4.31 3.26 -7.20
C GLY A 416 -3.59 4.53 -7.68
N PRO A 417 -4.29 5.67 -7.78
CA PRO A 417 -3.74 6.88 -8.40
C PRO A 417 -2.56 7.50 -7.64
N GLN A 418 -2.49 7.34 -6.31
CA GLN A 418 -1.38 7.88 -5.52
C GLN A 418 -0.16 6.95 -5.46
N SER A 419 -0.24 5.75 -6.05
CA SER A 419 0.90 4.81 -6.05
C SER A 419 2.11 5.40 -6.76
N HIS A 420 1.88 6.04 -7.90
CA HIS A 420 2.91 6.68 -8.71
C HIS A 420 3.61 7.80 -7.95
N SER A 421 2.85 8.67 -7.29
CA SER A 421 3.42 9.74 -6.45
C SER A 421 4.22 9.19 -5.26
N VAL A 422 3.83 8.04 -4.70
CA VAL A 422 4.61 7.37 -3.65
C VAL A 422 5.93 6.86 -4.24
N LEU A 423 5.91 6.14 -5.37
CA LEU A 423 7.12 5.63 -6.02
C LEU A 423 8.09 6.75 -6.38
N ALA A 424 7.60 7.83 -6.99
CA ALA A 424 8.38 9.01 -7.36
C ALA A 424 9.03 9.73 -6.17
N ALA A 425 8.42 9.66 -4.98
CA ALA A 425 8.91 10.27 -3.76
C ALA A 425 9.82 9.34 -2.95
N THR A 426 9.73 8.02 -3.15
CA THR A 426 10.56 7.03 -2.44
C THR A 426 11.81 6.62 -3.21
N LEU A 427 11.72 6.54 -4.54
CA LEU A 427 12.80 6.09 -5.40
C LEU A 427 13.53 7.31 -5.97
N GLU A 428 14.84 7.29 -5.87
CA GLU A 428 15.75 8.27 -6.46
C GLU A 428 16.70 7.54 -7.41
N ALA A 429 16.90 8.11 -8.60
CA ALA A 429 17.82 7.53 -9.56
C ALA A 429 19.23 7.56 -9.00
N ALA A 430 19.99 6.48 -9.20
CA ALA A 430 21.31 6.32 -8.62
C ALA A 430 22.24 7.48 -8.99
N THR A 431 22.91 8.05 -7.99
CA THR A 431 23.90 9.10 -8.21
C THR A 431 25.16 8.54 -8.88
N ALA A 432 25.77 9.33 -9.78
CA ALA A 432 27.06 8.99 -10.36
C ALA A 432 28.13 8.90 -9.26
N CYS A 433 29.12 8.02 -9.43
CA CYS A 433 30.26 7.95 -8.51
C CYS A 433 31.08 9.25 -8.59
N ASP A 434 31.50 9.77 -7.44
CA ASP A 434 32.41 10.92 -7.37
C ASP A 434 33.76 10.56 -8.00
N GLY A 435 34.39 11.52 -8.70
CA GLY A 435 35.61 11.30 -9.49
C GLY A 435 36.83 10.76 -8.74
N LYS A 436 36.79 10.69 -7.40
CA LYS A 436 37.83 10.06 -6.56
C LYS A 436 37.69 8.54 -6.48
N ASP A 437 36.46 8.01 -6.58
CA ASP A 437 36.18 6.57 -6.48
C ASP A 437 36.36 5.85 -7.82
N THR A 438 36.34 6.60 -8.94
CA THR A 438 36.52 6.06 -10.30
C THR A 438 37.98 5.72 -10.63
N ALA A 439 38.95 6.26 -9.86
CA ALA A 439 40.38 6.12 -10.14
C ALA A 439 40.96 4.76 -9.70
N GLN A 440 40.32 4.06 -8.76
CA GLN A 440 40.78 2.76 -8.27
C GLN A 440 39.90 1.62 -8.85
N PRO A 441 40.48 0.48 -9.24
CA PRO A 441 39.70 -0.71 -9.57
C PRO A 441 38.97 -1.19 -8.30
N SER A 442 37.64 -1.22 -8.36
CA SER A 442 36.81 -1.68 -7.25
C SER A 442 36.26 -3.05 -7.58
N PHE A 443 36.14 -3.94 -6.58
CA PHE A 443 35.39 -5.20 -6.73
C PHE A 443 33.87 -5.01 -6.94
N LEU A 444 33.38 -3.78 -6.94
CA LEU A 444 31.99 -3.43 -7.17
C LEU A 444 31.76 -3.17 -8.66
N TRP A 445 30.67 -3.71 -9.20
CA TRP A 445 30.32 -3.55 -10.62
C TRP A 445 29.90 -2.11 -10.98
N TRP A 446 29.35 -1.35 -10.01
CA TRP A 446 28.80 -0.01 -10.28
C TRP A 446 29.87 1.04 -10.62
N PRO A 447 30.98 1.19 -9.87
CA PRO A 447 32.05 2.11 -10.28
C PRO A 447 32.68 1.76 -11.63
N GLU A 448 32.73 0.48 -12.02
CA GLU A 448 33.16 0.08 -13.36
C GLU A 448 32.16 0.49 -14.43
N ASN A 449 30.87 0.28 -14.18
CA ASN A 449 29.80 0.75 -15.07
C ASN A 449 29.78 2.28 -15.22
N CYS A 450 30.17 3.03 -14.17
CA CYS A 450 30.31 4.48 -14.21
C CYS A 450 31.48 4.98 -15.06
N LYS A 451 32.48 4.14 -15.37
CA LYS A 451 33.59 4.50 -16.27
C LYS A 451 33.15 4.56 -17.73
N ASP A 452 32.12 3.79 -18.10
CA ASP A 452 31.56 3.81 -19.44
C ASP A 452 30.64 5.02 -19.64
N GLU A 453 31.10 5.99 -20.42
CA GLU A 453 30.35 7.20 -20.73
C GLU A 453 29.00 6.91 -21.43
N SER A 454 28.93 5.83 -22.22
CA SER A 454 27.70 5.46 -22.92
C SER A 454 26.60 5.01 -21.96
N GLN A 455 26.96 4.19 -20.95
CA GLN A 455 26.05 3.73 -19.91
C GLN A 455 25.62 4.88 -19.00
N MET A 456 26.53 5.80 -18.70
CA MET A 456 26.20 6.99 -17.91
C MET A 456 25.26 7.95 -18.64
N ASN A 457 25.44 8.13 -19.95
CA ASN A 457 24.50 8.89 -20.77
C ASN A 457 23.12 8.22 -20.82
N LEU A 458 23.06 6.89 -20.94
CA LEU A 458 21.80 6.14 -20.87
C LEU A 458 21.12 6.28 -19.50
N GLN A 459 21.88 6.16 -18.41
CA GLN A 459 21.37 6.33 -17.05
C GLN A 459 20.82 7.74 -16.82
N ARG A 460 21.48 8.79 -17.35
CA ARG A 460 20.96 10.17 -17.31
C ARG A 460 19.63 10.29 -18.05
N GLN A 461 19.53 9.74 -19.26
CA GLN A 461 18.28 9.73 -20.02
C GLN A 461 17.15 8.99 -19.27
N GLN A 462 17.46 7.86 -18.64
CA GLN A 462 16.49 7.13 -17.81
C GLN A 462 16.04 7.94 -16.59
N ALA A 463 16.98 8.63 -15.93
CA ALA A 463 16.69 9.52 -14.82
C ALA A 463 15.81 10.69 -15.26
N ASP A 464 16.12 11.33 -16.39
CA ASP A 464 15.34 12.44 -16.95
C ASP A 464 13.90 12.02 -17.28
N VAL A 465 13.73 10.85 -17.90
CA VAL A 465 12.41 10.26 -18.14
C VAL A 465 11.71 10.01 -16.81
N PHE A 466 12.38 9.43 -15.81
CA PHE A 466 11.79 9.21 -14.50
C PHE A 466 11.39 10.52 -13.80
N HIS A 467 12.19 11.58 -13.93
CA HIS A 467 11.88 12.92 -13.43
C HIS A 467 10.65 13.53 -14.11
N LEU A 468 10.53 13.37 -15.43
CA LEU A 468 9.34 13.76 -16.18
C LEU A 468 8.10 12.99 -15.69
N LEU A 469 8.24 11.69 -15.46
CA LEU A 469 7.18 10.85 -14.91
C LEU A 469 6.71 11.35 -13.54
N LYS A 470 7.58 11.96 -12.69
CA LYS A 470 7.15 12.52 -11.40
C LYS A 470 6.09 13.62 -11.53
N GLY A 471 6.02 14.29 -12.69
CA GLY A 471 5.02 15.31 -13.00
C GLY A 471 3.63 14.74 -13.30
N ILE A 472 3.54 13.46 -13.68
CA ILE A 472 2.28 12.82 -14.08
C ILE A 472 1.34 12.62 -12.88
N SER A 473 0.06 12.92 -13.11
CA SER A 473 -0.96 12.92 -12.06
C SER A 473 -1.52 11.52 -11.76
N SER A 474 -1.57 10.66 -12.77
CA SER A 474 -2.15 9.32 -12.71
C SER A 474 -1.39 8.32 -13.58
N SER A 475 -1.23 7.09 -13.10
CA SER A 475 -0.62 6.00 -13.89
C SER A 475 -1.45 5.59 -15.11
N GLY A 476 -2.72 6.02 -15.20
CA GLY A 476 -3.60 5.73 -16.33
C GLY A 476 -3.28 6.53 -17.60
N GLU A 477 -2.44 7.57 -17.51
CA GLU A 477 -1.95 8.33 -18.68
C GLU A 477 -0.86 7.57 -19.46
N LEU A 478 -0.26 6.55 -18.85
CA LEU A 478 0.80 5.75 -19.45
C LEU A 478 0.23 4.62 -20.32
N PRO A 479 0.93 4.26 -21.41
CA PRO A 479 0.54 3.12 -22.22
C PRO A 479 0.53 1.83 -21.38
N SER A 480 -0.46 0.97 -21.65
CA SER A 480 -0.60 -0.29 -20.94
C SER A 480 0.66 -1.15 -21.08
N GLY A 481 1.13 -1.68 -19.95
CA GLY A 481 2.28 -2.57 -19.90
C GLY A 481 3.63 -1.89 -20.10
N ALA A 482 3.74 -0.56 -20.15
CA ALA A 482 5.03 0.12 -20.31
C ALA A 482 6.07 -0.30 -19.27
N VAL A 483 7.30 -0.50 -19.71
CA VAL A 483 8.43 -0.89 -18.84
C VAL A 483 9.50 0.18 -18.87
N LEU A 484 9.93 0.59 -17.68
CA LEU A 484 11.08 1.47 -17.49
C LEU A 484 12.06 0.78 -16.55
N GLY A 485 13.28 0.53 -17.03
CA GLY A 485 14.41 0.13 -16.21
C GLY A 485 15.10 1.36 -15.65
N LEU A 486 15.45 1.32 -14.37
CA LEU A 486 16.20 2.38 -13.71
C LEU A 486 17.14 1.78 -12.66
N THR A 487 18.35 2.33 -12.55
CA THR A 487 19.20 2.08 -11.38
C THR A 487 18.78 3.05 -10.27
N VAL A 488 18.50 2.52 -9.08
CA VAL A 488 17.95 3.26 -7.94
C VAL A 488 18.85 3.11 -6.73
N ASP A 489 19.06 4.21 -6.01
CA ASP A 489 19.67 4.17 -4.69
C ASP A 489 18.75 3.51 -3.66
N ASP A 490 19.33 2.95 -2.59
CA ASP A 490 18.55 2.30 -1.55
C ASP A 490 17.59 3.31 -0.86
N PRO A 491 16.27 3.12 -0.97
CA PRO A 491 15.28 4.06 -0.42
C PRO A 491 15.28 4.11 1.12
N ARG A 492 16.04 3.24 1.79
CA ARG A 492 16.25 3.31 3.24
C ARG A 492 17.16 4.49 3.63
N LEU A 493 18.00 4.96 2.73
CA LEU A 493 18.88 6.11 2.98
C LEU A 493 18.09 7.42 3.05
N THR A 494 17.04 7.54 2.25
CA THR A 494 16.18 8.74 2.16
C THR A 494 14.91 8.64 3.02
N LEU A 495 14.83 7.64 3.90
CA LEU A 495 13.62 7.36 4.67
C LEU A 495 13.26 8.54 5.60
N PRO A 496 12.07 9.14 5.46
CA PRO A 496 11.69 10.29 6.29
C PRO A 496 11.48 9.88 7.75
N THR A 497 11.92 10.75 8.67
CA THR A 497 11.79 10.52 10.12
C THR A 497 10.34 10.46 10.60
N LYS A 498 9.42 11.13 9.87
CA LYS A 498 7.98 11.15 10.14
C LYS A 498 7.25 10.53 8.95
N ARG A 499 6.08 9.93 9.21
CA ARG A 499 5.19 9.46 8.15
C ARG A 499 4.63 10.67 7.41
N VAL A 500 4.96 10.76 6.13
CA VAL A 500 4.47 11.80 5.22
C VAL A 500 3.42 11.19 4.29
N LYS A 501 2.46 12.01 3.87
CA LYS A 501 1.52 11.65 2.81
C LYS A 501 2.13 12.11 1.49
N ALA A 502 2.38 11.18 0.57
CA ALA A 502 2.80 11.54 -0.78
C ALA A 502 1.69 12.32 -1.49
N SER A 503 2.06 13.43 -2.11
CA SER A 503 1.19 14.27 -2.94
C SER A 503 1.83 14.41 -4.32
N PRO A 504 1.04 14.45 -5.40
CA PRO A 504 1.59 14.72 -6.73
C PRO A 504 2.24 16.11 -6.74
N CYS A 505 3.34 16.25 -7.49
CA CYS A 505 4.13 17.49 -7.58
C CYS A 505 3.27 18.71 -7.95
N VAL A 506 2.31 18.53 -8.87
CA VAL A 506 1.37 19.59 -9.31
C VAL A 506 0.55 20.20 -8.17
N LYS A 507 0.26 19.44 -7.09
CA LYS A 507 -0.48 19.96 -5.93
C LYS A 507 0.39 20.72 -4.93
N GLN A 508 1.71 20.54 -4.95
CA GLN A 508 2.62 21.34 -4.12
C GLN A 508 2.72 22.77 -4.65
N ALA A 509 2.71 22.96 -5.97
CA ALA A 509 2.69 24.30 -6.59
C ALA A 509 1.42 25.11 -6.27
N ARG A 510 0.26 24.46 -6.18
CA ARG A 510 -1.02 25.13 -5.85
C ARG A 510 -1.25 25.37 -4.35
N GLY A 511 -0.41 24.82 -3.48
CA GLY A 511 -0.52 24.96 -2.01
C GLY A 511 0.29 26.12 -1.43
N ASN A 512 1.09 26.80 -2.26
CA ASN A 512 1.96 27.92 -1.89
C ASN A 512 1.50 29.26 -2.52
N ILE A 513 0.25 29.37 -2.96
CA ILE A 513 -0.37 30.62 -3.44
C ILE A 513 -1.44 31.06 -2.45
#